data_AF-A0A3M1DI96-F1
#
_entry.id   AF-A0A3M1DI96-F1
#
_cell.length_a   1.000
_cell.length_b   1.000
_cell.length_c   1.000
_cell.angle_alpha   90.00
_cell.angle_beta   90.00
_cell.angle_gamma   90.00
#
_symmetry.space_group_name_H-M   'P 1'
#
loop_
_entity.id
_entity.type
_entity.pdbx_description
1 polymer ?
#
loop_
_entity_poly.entity_id
_entity_poly.type
_entity_poly.pdbx_seq_one_letter_code
_entity_poly.pdbx_strand_id
1 'polypeptide(L)'
;MSSKRQMKKILLFLKQQDLLTTLELILRHWGYRVFATHRQDAFRNHAADWRPDLVMIGNDLAADSTITNLARKASNRAGHQLVCVMETPELPAVVESVALRVPVDIFELYQLIQKYLEEKPRTNFRIAMRVPGMVVRPETSSLVEVLSVSARGLFLKTPLKISKGEQLRLVLPLLGMKKELELGARVIYIVEPSPENGYQQGVGLEFCDLNEEQRSELESFLEHSLLEELDEKHRIEIDLSHLQLHMRKPASLRPQNLLQSI
;
A
#
# COMPACT_ATOMS: atom_id res chain seq x y z
N MET A 1 18.97 -8.34 -22.06
CA MET A 1 17.68 -8.15 -22.76
C MET A 1 16.59 -8.02 -21.71
N SER A 2 16.11 -6.81 -21.45
CA SER A 2 15.04 -6.57 -20.47
C SER A 2 13.72 -6.99 -21.11
N SER A 3 13.13 -8.09 -20.63
CA SER A 3 11.76 -8.47 -21.02
C SER A 3 10.85 -7.28 -20.71
N LYS A 4 10.14 -6.80 -21.74
CA LYS A 4 9.18 -5.69 -21.60
C LYS A 4 8.10 -6.18 -20.64
N ARG A 5 8.20 -5.78 -19.37
CA ARG A 5 7.34 -6.25 -18.28
C ARG A 5 5.88 -6.00 -18.66
N GLN A 6 5.16 -7.08 -18.95
CA GLN A 6 3.75 -7.01 -19.29
C GLN A 6 2.98 -6.56 -18.04
N MET A 7 2.13 -5.55 -18.17
CA MET A 7 1.27 -5.12 -17.06
C MET A 7 0.32 -6.25 -16.66
N LYS A 8 0.37 -6.60 -15.38
CA LYS A 8 -0.48 -7.63 -14.76
C LYS A 8 -1.93 -7.14 -14.67
N LYS A 9 -2.87 -8.07 -14.87
CA LYS A 9 -4.30 -7.81 -15.00
C LYS A 9 -5.07 -8.33 -13.79
N ILE A 10 -5.92 -7.49 -13.20
CA ILE A 10 -6.76 -7.85 -12.06
C ILE A 10 -8.23 -7.73 -12.45
N LEU A 11 -8.98 -8.81 -12.29
CA LEU A 11 -10.43 -8.85 -12.49
C LEU A 11 -11.11 -8.72 -11.13
N LEU A 12 -11.84 -7.63 -10.91
CA LEU A 12 -12.49 -7.30 -9.65
C LEU A 12 -14.01 -7.28 -9.84
N PHE A 13 -14.73 -8.10 -9.08
CA PHE A 13 -16.19 -8.20 -9.15
C PHE A 13 -16.81 -8.11 -7.75
N LEU A 14 -17.27 -6.91 -7.40
CA LEU A 14 -17.85 -6.58 -6.08
C LEU A 14 -19.24 -5.99 -6.25
N LYS A 15 -20.07 -6.13 -5.21
CA LYS A 15 -21.43 -5.58 -5.19
C LYS A 15 -21.45 -4.13 -4.71
N GLN A 16 -20.65 -3.80 -3.70
CA GLN A 16 -20.46 -2.47 -3.14
C GLN A 16 -19.67 -1.60 -4.13
N GLN A 17 -20.33 -0.60 -4.71
CA GLN A 17 -19.74 0.25 -5.75
C GLN A 17 -18.63 1.16 -5.22
N ASP A 18 -18.77 1.64 -3.98
CA ASP A 18 -17.79 2.52 -3.36
C ASP A 18 -16.48 1.77 -3.11
N LEU A 19 -16.55 0.59 -2.46
CA LEU A 19 -15.41 -0.30 -2.29
C LEU A 19 -14.79 -0.72 -3.65
N LEU A 20 -15.62 -1.04 -4.65
CA LEU A 20 -15.16 -1.38 -6.00
C LEU A 20 -14.31 -0.26 -6.61
N THR A 21 -14.79 0.98 -6.51
CA THR A 21 -14.11 2.17 -7.04
C THR A 21 -12.82 2.44 -6.30
N THR A 22 -12.84 2.41 -4.96
CA THR A 22 -11.67 2.63 -4.12
C THR A 22 -10.57 1.60 -4.42
N LEU A 23 -10.90 0.30 -4.48
CA LEU A 23 -9.92 -0.73 -4.82
C LEU A 23 -9.41 -0.61 -6.26
N GLU A 24 -10.27 -0.26 -7.22
CA GLU A 24 -9.85 -0.02 -8.61
C GLU A 24 -8.79 1.09 -8.69
N LEU A 25 -9.01 2.21 -8.00
CA LEU A 25 -8.08 3.34 -7.96
C LEU A 25 -6.73 2.95 -7.33
N ILE A 26 -6.75 2.31 -6.16
CA ILE A 26 -5.53 1.86 -5.45
C ILE A 26 -4.71 0.92 -6.34
N LEU A 27 -5.35 -0.12 -6.90
CA LEU A 27 -4.68 -1.13 -7.71
C LEU A 27 -4.12 -0.53 -9.02
N ARG A 28 -4.86 0.39 -9.66
CA ARG A 28 -4.34 1.11 -10.84
C ARG A 28 -3.17 2.02 -10.49
N HIS A 29 -3.22 2.68 -9.35
CA HIS A 29 -2.14 3.52 -8.86
C HIS A 29 -0.86 2.71 -8.63
N TRP A 30 -0.96 1.47 -8.13
CA TRP A 30 0.17 0.54 -8.03
C TRP A 30 0.66 -0.04 -9.37
N GLY A 31 0.08 0.36 -10.50
CA GLY A 31 0.52 -0.01 -11.84
C GLY A 31 -0.12 -1.29 -12.39
N TYR A 32 -1.22 -1.75 -11.80
CA TYR A 32 -1.98 -2.89 -12.31
C TYR A 32 -3.04 -2.46 -13.31
N ARG A 33 -3.31 -3.32 -14.31
CA ARG A 33 -4.44 -3.12 -15.22
C ARG A 33 -5.68 -3.74 -14.58
N VAL A 34 -6.62 -2.91 -14.16
CA VAL A 34 -7.81 -3.38 -13.44
C VAL A 34 -9.05 -3.31 -14.33
N PHE A 35 -9.81 -4.40 -14.35
CA PHE A 35 -11.20 -4.42 -14.80
C PHE A 35 -12.08 -4.62 -13.59
N ALA A 36 -12.76 -3.55 -13.17
CA ALA A 36 -13.68 -3.54 -12.05
C ALA A 36 -15.12 -3.49 -12.56
N THR A 37 -15.99 -4.33 -12.02
CA THR A 37 -17.42 -4.30 -12.37
C THR A 37 -18.29 -4.73 -11.19
N HIS A 38 -19.54 -4.28 -11.18
CA HIS A 38 -20.61 -4.79 -10.33
C HIS A 38 -21.67 -5.55 -11.15
N ARG A 39 -21.47 -5.69 -12.47
CA ARG A 39 -22.43 -6.33 -13.39
C ARG A 39 -22.00 -7.76 -13.72
N GLN A 40 -22.91 -8.72 -13.50
CA GLN A 40 -22.65 -10.14 -13.78
C GLN A 40 -22.29 -10.40 -15.24
N ASP A 41 -23.00 -9.82 -16.21
CA ASP A 41 -22.73 -10.04 -17.64
C ASP A 41 -21.33 -9.55 -18.03
N ALA A 42 -20.94 -8.39 -17.52
CA ALA A 42 -19.64 -7.81 -17.77
C ALA A 42 -18.52 -8.69 -17.18
N PHE A 43 -18.72 -9.19 -15.95
CA PHE A 43 -17.81 -10.14 -15.32
C PHE A 43 -17.71 -11.43 -16.15
N ARG A 44 -18.83 -12.00 -16.60
CA ARG A 44 -18.85 -13.25 -17.37
C ARG A 44 -18.02 -13.14 -18.65
N ASN A 45 -18.22 -12.07 -19.41
CA ASN A 45 -17.49 -11.80 -20.64
C ASN A 45 -15.98 -11.64 -20.39
N HIS A 46 -15.61 -10.87 -19.36
CA HIS A 46 -14.19 -10.62 -19.07
C HIS A 46 -13.49 -11.82 -18.44
N ALA A 47 -14.18 -12.58 -17.58
CA ALA A 47 -13.61 -13.80 -17.00
C ALA A 47 -13.26 -14.81 -18.10
N ALA A 48 -14.07 -14.93 -19.17
CA ALA A 48 -13.76 -15.83 -20.28
C ALA A 48 -12.53 -15.38 -21.09
N ASP A 49 -12.54 -14.13 -21.55
CA ASP A 49 -11.68 -13.69 -22.65
C ASP A 49 -10.47 -12.85 -22.22
N TRP A 50 -10.56 -12.15 -21.09
CA TRP A 50 -9.59 -11.12 -20.74
C TRP A 50 -8.26 -11.68 -20.19
N ARG A 51 -8.25 -12.97 -19.79
CA ARG A 51 -7.12 -13.68 -19.17
C ARG A 51 -6.50 -12.88 -18.02
N PRO A 52 -7.22 -12.69 -16.91
CA PRO A 52 -6.69 -12.00 -15.74
C PRO A 52 -5.54 -12.80 -15.11
N ASP A 53 -4.57 -12.10 -14.51
CA ASP A 53 -3.52 -12.68 -13.66
C ASP A 53 -4.01 -12.87 -12.22
N LEU A 54 -5.03 -12.12 -11.78
CA LEU A 54 -5.68 -12.30 -10.48
C LEU A 54 -7.18 -12.04 -10.60
N VAL A 55 -7.98 -12.80 -9.86
CA VAL A 55 -9.43 -12.62 -9.77
C VAL A 55 -9.81 -12.40 -8.31
N MET A 56 -10.58 -11.35 -8.08
CA MET A 56 -11.12 -10.95 -6.79
C MET A 56 -12.65 -10.86 -6.92
N ILE A 57 -13.40 -11.55 -6.05
CA ILE A 57 -14.86 -11.51 -6.04
C ILE A 57 -15.42 -11.29 -4.64
N GLY A 58 -16.57 -10.64 -4.54
CA GLY A 58 -17.32 -10.51 -3.29
C GLY A 58 -17.89 -11.84 -2.82
N ASN A 59 -17.89 -12.11 -1.51
CA ASN A 59 -18.47 -13.33 -0.94
C ASN A 59 -19.99 -13.42 -1.17
N ASP A 60 -20.71 -12.30 -1.17
CA ASP A 60 -22.10 -12.16 -1.62
C ASP A 60 -22.32 -12.75 -3.01
N LEU A 61 -21.47 -12.34 -3.95
CA LEU A 61 -21.57 -12.71 -5.37
C LEU A 61 -21.12 -14.16 -5.60
N ALA A 62 -20.29 -14.66 -4.70
CA ALA A 62 -19.81 -16.02 -4.73
C ALA A 62 -20.85 -17.05 -4.26
N ALA A 63 -21.98 -16.61 -3.67
CA ALA A 63 -23.12 -17.48 -3.40
C ALA A 63 -23.72 -18.08 -4.69
N ASP A 64 -23.55 -17.42 -5.85
CA ASP A 64 -23.90 -17.99 -7.15
C ASP A 64 -22.82 -18.98 -7.62
N SER A 65 -23.18 -20.27 -7.64
CA SER A 65 -22.29 -21.35 -8.08
C SER A 65 -21.75 -21.16 -9.51
N THR A 66 -22.51 -20.53 -10.41
CA THR A 66 -22.10 -20.27 -11.80
C THR A 66 -20.98 -19.24 -11.83
N ILE A 67 -21.13 -18.15 -11.07
CA ILE A 67 -20.12 -17.10 -10.93
C ILE A 67 -18.87 -17.66 -10.27
N THR A 68 -19.03 -18.40 -9.17
CA THR A 68 -17.90 -19.00 -8.44
C THR A 68 -17.12 -19.98 -9.31
N ASN A 69 -17.78 -20.84 -10.08
CA ASN A 69 -17.10 -21.76 -10.99
C ASN A 69 -16.35 -21.02 -12.10
N LEU A 70 -16.93 -19.94 -12.64
CA LEU A 70 -16.27 -19.12 -13.65
C LEU A 70 -15.05 -18.39 -13.07
N ALA A 71 -15.18 -17.81 -11.88
CA ALA A 71 -14.10 -17.15 -11.16
C ALA A 71 -12.94 -18.13 -10.89
N ARG A 72 -13.23 -19.31 -10.34
CA ARG A 72 -12.23 -20.38 -10.12
C ARG A 72 -11.55 -20.80 -11.41
N LYS A 73 -12.31 -20.98 -12.50
CA LYS A 73 -11.73 -21.33 -13.81
C LYS A 73 -10.79 -20.23 -14.32
N ALA A 74 -11.13 -18.96 -14.11
CA ALA A 74 -10.26 -17.84 -14.45
C ALA A 74 -9.00 -17.80 -13.57
N SER A 75 -9.13 -17.94 -12.25
CA SER A 75 -8.02 -18.01 -11.29
C SER A 75 -7.06 -19.17 -11.57
N ASN A 76 -7.60 -20.38 -11.81
CA ASN A 76 -6.80 -21.58 -12.10
C ASN A 76 -5.96 -21.43 -13.38
N ARG A 77 -6.49 -20.73 -14.40
CA ARG A 77 -5.70 -20.41 -15.61
C ARG A 77 -4.54 -19.46 -15.33
N ALA A 78 -4.70 -18.57 -14.34
CA ALA A 78 -3.64 -17.69 -13.88
C ALA A 78 -2.61 -18.40 -12.98
N GLY A 79 -2.94 -19.59 -12.45
CA GLY A 79 -2.09 -20.33 -11.52
C GLY A 79 -2.16 -19.81 -10.08
N HIS A 80 -3.19 -19.04 -9.74
CA HIS A 80 -3.35 -18.41 -8.43
C HIS A 80 -4.70 -18.75 -7.80
N GLN A 81 -4.78 -18.68 -6.47
CA GLN A 81 -6.04 -18.86 -5.75
C GLN A 81 -6.99 -17.69 -6.02
N LEU A 82 -8.28 -17.98 -6.02
CA LEU A 82 -9.32 -16.95 -6.02
C LEU A 82 -9.23 -16.13 -4.73
N VAL A 83 -9.37 -14.82 -4.85
CA VAL A 83 -9.45 -13.92 -3.69
C VAL A 83 -10.92 -13.58 -3.45
N CYS A 84 -11.39 -13.81 -2.24
CA CYS A 84 -12.76 -13.56 -1.81
C CYS A 84 -12.79 -12.33 -0.90
N VAL A 85 -13.40 -11.25 -1.35
CA VAL A 85 -13.60 -10.02 -0.57
C VAL A 85 -14.85 -10.18 0.30
N MET A 86 -14.69 -10.05 1.60
CA MET A 86 -15.73 -10.34 2.59
C MET A 86 -16.67 -9.13 2.78
N GLU A 87 -17.47 -8.81 1.77
CA GLU A 87 -18.44 -7.69 1.78
C GLU A 87 -19.55 -7.89 2.82
N THR A 88 -19.95 -9.14 3.06
CA THR A 88 -21.01 -9.53 4.02
C THR A 88 -20.45 -10.52 5.04
N PRO A 89 -20.09 -10.08 6.26
CA PRO A 89 -19.39 -10.92 7.25
C PRO A 89 -20.12 -12.22 7.63
N GLU A 90 -21.44 -12.26 7.50
CA GLU A 90 -22.28 -13.42 7.82
C GLU A 90 -22.13 -14.55 6.79
N LEU A 91 -21.70 -14.23 5.57
CA LEU A 91 -21.51 -15.22 4.51
C LEU A 91 -20.08 -15.79 4.56
N PRO A 92 -19.94 -17.12 4.49
CA PRO A 92 -18.63 -17.75 4.49
C PRO A 92 -17.86 -17.40 3.22
N ALA A 93 -16.54 -17.39 3.32
CA ALA A 93 -15.67 -17.31 2.15
C ALA A 93 -15.87 -18.53 1.24
N VAL A 94 -15.54 -18.36 -0.03
CA VAL A 94 -15.53 -19.47 -0.99
C VAL A 94 -14.49 -20.51 -0.56
N VAL A 95 -14.86 -21.79 -0.62
CA VAL A 95 -13.93 -22.90 -0.38
C VAL A 95 -12.72 -22.79 -1.32
N GLU A 96 -11.50 -22.96 -0.80
CA GLU A 96 -10.22 -22.81 -1.54
C GLU A 96 -9.93 -21.39 -2.06
N SER A 97 -10.49 -20.35 -1.39
CA SER A 97 -10.14 -18.96 -1.65
C SER A 97 -9.30 -18.35 -0.53
N VAL A 98 -8.64 -17.24 -0.84
CA VAL A 98 -8.03 -16.36 0.16
C VAL A 98 -9.02 -15.25 0.51
N ALA A 99 -9.37 -15.13 1.78
CA ALA A 99 -10.25 -14.08 2.25
C ALA A 99 -9.50 -12.74 2.38
N LEU A 100 -10.12 -11.66 1.90
CA LEU A 100 -9.74 -10.28 2.18
C LEU A 100 -10.90 -9.63 2.95
N ARG A 101 -10.65 -9.20 4.19
CA ARG A 101 -11.71 -8.68 5.06
C ARG A 101 -12.10 -7.25 4.68
N VAL A 102 -13.36 -6.89 4.93
CA VAL A 102 -13.87 -5.52 4.87
C VAL A 102 -14.18 -5.08 6.31
N PRO A 103 -13.71 -3.90 6.77
CA PRO A 103 -12.94 -2.90 6.03
C PRO A 103 -11.55 -3.40 5.61
N VAL A 104 -11.09 -3.00 4.42
CA VAL A 104 -9.86 -3.50 3.79
C VAL A 104 -8.64 -2.77 4.36
N ASP A 105 -7.71 -3.52 4.95
CA ASP A 105 -6.39 -3.01 5.30
C ASP A 105 -5.52 -2.88 4.04
N ILE A 106 -5.00 -1.68 3.77
CA ILE A 106 -4.22 -1.40 2.55
C ILE A 106 -2.89 -2.15 2.52
N PHE A 107 -2.29 -2.45 3.68
CA PHE A 107 -1.04 -3.19 3.79
C PHE A 107 -1.30 -4.67 3.55
N GLU A 108 -2.40 -5.22 4.06
CA GLU A 108 -2.84 -6.59 3.77
C GLU A 108 -3.13 -6.76 2.27
N LEU A 109 -3.89 -5.82 1.68
CA LEU A 109 -4.14 -5.80 0.24
C LEU A 109 -2.83 -5.76 -0.54
N TYR A 110 -1.90 -4.86 -0.20
CA TYR A 110 -0.61 -4.76 -0.88
C TYR A 110 0.16 -6.08 -0.82
N GLN A 111 0.26 -6.70 0.36
CA GLN A 111 0.95 -7.98 0.54
C GLN A 111 0.31 -9.10 -0.28
N LEU A 112 -1.02 -9.16 -0.29
CA LEU A 112 -1.78 -10.13 -1.09
C LEU A 112 -1.46 -9.97 -2.58
N ILE A 113 -1.52 -8.74 -3.10
CA ILE A 113 -1.23 -8.45 -4.50
C ILE A 113 0.22 -8.79 -4.85
N GLN A 114 1.19 -8.40 -4.02
CA GLN A 114 2.61 -8.72 -4.24
C GLN A 114 2.85 -10.23 -4.25
N LYS A 115 2.24 -10.98 -3.32
CA LYS A 115 2.39 -12.44 -3.23
C LYS A 115 1.93 -13.14 -4.51
N TYR A 116 0.84 -12.68 -5.11
CA TYR A 116 0.24 -13.35 -6.27
C TYR A 116 0.81 -12.86 -7.60
N LEU A 117 1.09 -11.57 -7.76
CA LEU A 117 1.39 -11.01 -9.08
C LEU A 117 2.88 -10.79 -9.37
N GLU A 118 3.73 -10.80 -8.34
CA GLU A 118 5.14 -10.41 -8.47
C GLU A 118 6.10 -11.59 -8.33
N GLU A 119 7.05 -11.72 -9.26
CA GLU A 119 8.10 -12.76 -9.21
C GLU A 119 9.03 -12.57 -8.00
N LYS A 120 9.22 -11.32 -7.57
CA LYS A 120 10.02 -10.94 -6.40
C LYS A 120 9.14 -10.09 -5.48
N PRO A 121 8.23 -10.72 -4.70
CA PRO A 121 7.29 -10.02 -3.86
C PRO A 121 8.00 -9.10 -2.86
N ARG A 122 7.54 -7.86 -2.76
CA ARG A 122 7.92 -6.98 -1.65
C ARG A 122 6.97 -7.24 -0.50
N THR A 123 7.51 -7.36 0.71
CA THR A 123 6.71 -7.57 1.92
C THR A 123 6.10 -6.28 2.46
N ASN A 124 6.54 -5.11 1.97
CA ASN A 124 6.16 -3.82 2.52
C ASN A 124 5.78 -2.83 1.43
N PHE A 125 4.62 -2.21 1.61
CA PHE A 125 4.17 -1.08 0.83
C PHE A 125 5.17 0.08 0.98
N ARG A 126 5.57 0.68 -0.14
CA ARG A 126 6.53 1.79 -0.20
C ARG A 126 5.91 2.96 -0.95
N ILE A 127 5.98 4.12 -0.34
CA ILE A 127 5.60 5.39 -0.96
C ILE A 127 6.86 6.09 -1.42
N ALA A 128 6.83 6.58 -2.65
CA ALA A 128 7.89 7.43 -3.18
C ALA A 128 7.62 8.85 -2.68
N MET A 129 8.56 9.42 -1.96
CA MET A 129 8.42 10.77 -1.42
C MET A 129 9.78 11.43 -1.40
N ARG A 130 9.84 12.74 -1.58
CA ARG A 130 11.09 13.51 -1.54
C ARG A 130 11.02 14.49 -0.40
N VAL A 131 11.38 14.03 0.78
CA VAL A 131 11.29 14.82 2.01
C VAL A 131 12.66 14.92 2.68
N PRO A 132 12.97 16.04 3.35
CA PRO A 132 14.17 16.11 4.15
C PRO A 132 14.08 15.10 5.30
N GLY A 133 15.22 14.55 5.70
CA GLY A 133 15.38 13.79 6.93
C GLY A 133 16.70 14.15 7.59
N MET A 134 16.95 13.61 8.78
CA MET A 134 18.20 13.82 9.48
C MET A 134 18.80 12.49 9.93
N VAL A 135 20.08 12.28 9.64
CA VAL A 135 20.87 11.21 10.25
C VAL A 135 21.59 11.79 11.46
N VAL A 136 21.42 11.15 12.61
CA VAL A 136 22.03 11.56 13.88
C VAL A 136 23.07 10.51 14.29
N ARG A 137 24.31 10.97 14.45
CA ARG A 137 25.45 10.24 15.02
C ARG A 137 25.86 10.92 16.33
N PRO A 138 26.65 10.26 17.20
CA PRO A 138 27.02 10.82 18.51
C PRO A 138 27.59 12.25 18.47
N GLU A 139 28.35 12.60 17.42
CA GLU A 139 29.03 13.90 17.31
C GLU A 139 28.51 14.78 16.17
N THR A 140 27.64 14.25 15.30
CA THR A 140 27.21 14.97 14.10
C THR A 140 25.76 14.66 13.76
N SER A 141 25.01 15.70 13.38
CA SER A 141 23.76 15.56 12.65
C SER A 141 23.98 15.97 11.19
N SER A 142 23.29 15.31 10.27
CA SER A 142 23.41 15.62 8.84
C SER A 142 22.06 15.50 8.16
N LEU A 143 21.70 16.54 7.41
CA LEU A 143 20.52 16.52 6.56
C LEU A 143 20.72 15.55 5.39
N VAL A 144 19.66 14.82 5.09
CA VAL A 144 19.59 13.84 4.01
C VAL A 144 18.27 13.98 3.27
N GLU A 145 18.19 13.41 2.07
CA GLU A 145 16.94 13.35 1.30
C GLU A 145 16.37 11.93 1.42
N VAL A 146 15.18 11.80 1.96
CA VAL A 146 14.42 10.54 1.95
C VAL A 146 13.72 10.44 0.60
N LEU A 147 13.91 9.34 -0.12
CA LEU A 147 13.30 9.12 -1.45
C LEU A 147 12.15 8.12 -1.45
N SER A 148 12.09 7.24 -0.44
CA SER A 148 10.96 6.32 -0.28
C SER A 148 10.86 5.82 1.15
N VAL A 149 9.65 5.62 1.64
CA VAL A 149 9.37 5.13 3.01
C VAL A 149 8.39 3.96 2.96
N SER A 150 8.54 3.02 3.90
CA SER A 150 7.61 1.93 4.20
C SER A 150 7.50 1.75 5.71
N ALA A 151 6.54 0.94 6.16
CA ALA A 151 6.38 0.59 7.58
C ALA A 151 7.63 -0.04 8.22
N ARG A 152 8.57 -0.58 7.42
CA ARG A 152 9.75 -1.31 7.91
C ARG A 152 11.09 -0.68 7.56
N GLY A 153 11.11 0.39 6.78
CA GLY A 153 12.36 0.97 6.34
C GLY A 153 12.18 2.07 5.31
N LEU A 154 13.30 2.68 4.92
CA LEU A 154 13.32 3.77 3.96
C LEU A 154 14.57 3.72 3.09
N PHE A 155 14.59 4.54 2.05
CA PHE A 155 15.77 4.78 1.24
C PHE A 155 16.18 6.25 1.36
N LEU A 156 17.45 6.47 1.71
CA LEU A 156 18.05 7.80 1.78
C LEU A 156 18.97 8.02 0.59
N LYS A 157 18.89 9.19 -0.02
CA LYS A 157 19.96 9.73 -0.84
C LYS A 157 20.87 10.58 0.04
N THR A 158 22.15 10.26 0.02
CA THR A 158 23.12 10.89 0.93
C THR A 158 24.54 10.77 0.39
N PRO A 159 25.37 11.82 0.55
CA PRO A 159 26.82 11.75 0.27
C PRO A 159 27.62 11.19 1.46
N LEU A 160 26.96 10.91 2.60
CA LEU A 160 27.62 10.45 3.81
C LEU A 160 28.27 9.08 3.58
N LYS A 161 29.49 8.91 4.11
CA LYS A 161 30.16 7.61 4.15
C LYS A 161 29.47 6.75 5.22
N ILE A 162 28.67 5.80 4.77
CA ILE A 162 27.89 4.88 5.60
C ILE A 162 28.27 3.44 5.23
N SER A 163 28.45 2.58 6.21
CA SER A 163 28.81 1.17 6.00
C SER A 163 27.61 0.25 6.08
N LYS A 164 27.64 -0.86 5.34
CA LYS A 164 26.60 -1.90 5.43
C LYS A 164 26.60 -2.48 6.85
N GLY A 165 25.42 -2.62 7.45
CA GLY A 165 25.24 -3.08 8.82
C GLY A 165 25.40 -2.00 9.89
N GLU A 166 25.81 -0.78 9.53
CA GLU A 166 25.89 0.35 10.46
C GLU A 166 24.50 0.68 11.03
N GLN A 167 24.48 1.01 12.32
CA GLN A 167 23.28 1.45 13.04
C GLN A 167 23.25 2.98 13.06
N LEU A 168 22.11 3.54 12.70
CA LEU A 168 21.89 4.98 12.58
C LEU A 168 20.66 5.37 13.39
N ARG A 169 20.68 6.57 13.97
CA ARG A 169 19.44 7.23 14.38
C ARG A 169 18.96 8.14 13.27
N LEU A 170 17.67 8.11 13.01
CA LEU A 170 17.01 8.92 11.99
C LEU A 170 15.95 9.79 12.62
N VAL A 171 15.80 11.01 12.11
CA VAL A 171 14.62 11.85 12.34
C VAL A 171 13.91 12.00 11.00
N LEU A 172 12.67 11.51 10.93
CA LEU A 172 11.81 11.57 9.76
C LEU A 172 10.64 12.53 10.05
N PRO A 173 10.52 13.66 9.31
CA PRO A 173 9.34 14.49 9.43
C PRO A 173 8.14 13.80 8.78
N LEU A 174 7.07 13.60 9.56
CA LEU A 174 5.78 13.14 9.07
C LEU A 174 5.01 14.39 8.60
N LEU A 175 5.31 14.83 7.37
CA LEU A 175 4.68 16.01 6.78
C LEU A 175 3.15 15.88 6.77
N GLY A 176 2.45 17.00 6.99
CA GLY A 176 1.00 17.01 7.18
C GLY A 176 0.56 16.70 8.63
N MET A 177 1.30 15.84 9.35
CA MET A 177 0.98 15.47 10.75
C MET A 177 1.61 16.40 11.79
N LYS A 178 2.47 17.35 11.38
CA LYS A 178 3.21 18.27 12.26
C LYS A 178 3.99 17.55 13.37
N LYS A 179 4.55 16.39 13.03
CA LYS A 179 5.31 15.54 13.96
C LYS A 179 6.60 15.06 13.30
N GLU A 180 7.61 14.81 14.14
CA GLU A 180 8.84 14.14 13.77
C GLU A 180 8.88 12.77 14.43
N LEU A 181 9.33 11.77 13.68
CA LEU A 181 9.53 10.41 14.15
C LEU A 181 11.03 10.16 14.30
N GLU A 182 11.46 9.87 15.52
CA GLU A 182 12.82 9.43 15.81
C GLU A 182 12.91 7.90 15.86
N LEU A 183 13.81 7.31 15.08
CA LEU A 183 13.88 5.86 14.93
C LEU A 183 15.31 5.36 14.76
N GLY A 184 15.58 4.20 15.36
CA GLY A 184 16.79 3.41 15.09
C GLY A 184 16.65 2.63 13.78
N ALA A 185 17.69 2.63 12.96
CA ALA A 185 17.71 1.93 11.69
C ALA A 185 19.08 1.34 11.35
N ARG A 186 19.07 0.22 10.65
CA ARG A 186 20.26 -0.50 10.20
C ARG A 186 20.40 -0.46 8.69
N VAL A 187 21.63 -0.26 8.22
CA VAL A 187 21.93 -0.24 6.79
C VAL A 187 21.89 -1.66 6.21
N ILE A 188 20.95 -1.91 5.30
CA ILE A 188 20.78 -3.22 4.67
C ILE A 188 21.49 -3.32 3.30
N TYR A 189 21.58 -2.23 2.56
CA TYR A 189 22.34 -2.15 1.32
C TYR A 189 22.75 -0.69 1.01
N ILE A 190 23.79 -0.55 0.18
CA ILE A 190 24.30 0.73 -0.30
C ILE A 190 24.16 0.74 -1.82
N VAL A 191 23.77 1.89 -2.36
CA VAL A 191 23.75 2.15 -3.80
C VAL A 191 24.89 3.12 -4.09
N GLU A 192 25.90 2.61 -4.79
CA GLU A 192 27.03 3.40 -5.27
C GLU A 192 26.65 4.19 -6.53
N PRO A 193 27.19 5.39 -6.74
CA PRO A 193 26.90 6.19 -7.92
C PRO A 193 27.40 5.47 -9.19
N SER A 194 26.53 5.32 -10.18
CA SER A 194 26.85 4.68 -11.46
C SER A 194 26.05 5.32 -12.61
N PRO A 195 26.53 5.26 -13.87
CA PRO A 195 25.76 5.74 -15.02
C PRO A 195 24.35 5.13 -15.10
N GLU A 196 24.20 3.86 -14.73
CA GLU A 196 22.94 3.11 -14.78
C GLU A 196 21.89 3.62 -13.80
N ASN A 197 22.31 4.25 -12.70
CA ASN A 197 21.41 4.84 -11.69
C ASN A 197 21.41 6.37 -11.71
N GLY A 198 21.93 7.00 -12.77
CA GLY A 198 22.02 8.45 -12.88
C GLY A 198 22.94 9.07 -11.83
N TYR A 199 23.99 8.35 -11.44
CA TYR A 199 24.93 8.71 -10.37
C TYR A 199 24.25 8.96 -9.02
N GLN A 200 23.11 8.30 -8.77
CA GLN A 200 22.43 8.36 -7.50
C GLN A 200 23.20 7.55 -6.45
N GLN A 201 23.64 8.22 -5.40
CA GLN A 201 24.23 7.59 -4.22
C GLN A 201 23.21 7.56 -3.08
N GLY A 202 23.11 6.43 -2.38
CA GLY A 202 22.20 6.32 -1.25
C GLY A 202 22.28 5.01 -0.48
N VAL A 203 21.44 4.89 0.55
CA VAL A 203 21.41 3.73 1.44
C VAL A 203 19.98 3.27 1.68
N GLY A 204 19.78 1.95 1.63
CA GLY A 204 18.56 1.31 2.09
C GLY A 204 18.69 0.97 3.57
N LEU A 205 17.70 1.40 4.36
CA LEU A 205 17.66 1.22 5.81
C LEU A 205 16.46 0.36 6.22
N GLU A 206 16.65 -0.49 7.22
CA GLU A 206 15.59 -1.23 7.92
C GLU A 206 15.46 -0.70 9.35
N PHE A 207 14.23 -0.44 9.80
CA PHE A 207 13.96 0.03 11.16
C PHE A 207 14.16 -1.09 12.19
N CYS A 208 14.85 -0.81 13.29
CA CYS A 208 15.22 -1.81 14.29
C CYS A 208 14.38 -1.74 15.58
N ASP A 209 13.87 -0.56 15.94
CA ASP A 209 13.31 -0.31 17.28
C ASP A 209 11.98 0.48 17.24
N LEU A 210 11.07 0.14 16.31
CA LEU A 210 9.75 0.77 16.28
C LEU A 210 8.87 0.21 17.40
N ASN A 211 8.49 1.07 18.35
CA ASN A 211 7.42 0.74 19.28
C ASN A 211 6.04 0.81 18.57
N GLU A 212 5.00 0.28 19.23
CA GLU A 212 3.64 0.22 18.65
C GLU A 212 3.06 1.60 18.30
N GLU A 213 3.37 2.64 19.09
CA GLU A 213 2.93 4.00 18.79
C GLU A 213 3.60 4.55 17.53
N GLN A 214 4.93 4.42 17.43
CA GLN A 214 5.69 4.85 16.26
C GLN A 214 5.29 4.09 15.00
N ARG A 215 4.99 2.79 15.13
CA ARG A 215 4.48 1.97 14.04
C ARG A 215 3.13 2.49 13.56
N SER A 216 2.19 2.70 14.48
CA SER A 216 0.85 3.22 14.15
C SER A 216 0.92 4.60 13.51
N GLU A 217 1.82 5.47 13.96
CA GLU A 217 2.03 6.80 13.37
C GLU A 217 2.61 6.73 11.97
N LEU A 218 3.58 5.85 11.75
CA LEU A 218 4.17 5.63 10.44
C LEU A 218 3.16 5.02 9.46
N GLU A 219 2.36 4.05 9.91
CA GLU A 219 1.30 3.43 9.10
C GLU A 219 0.22 4.47 8.74
N SER A 220 -0.22 5.28 9.71
CA SER A 220 -1.14 6.40 9.47
C SER A 220 -0.59 7.40 8.45
N PHE A 221 0.71 7.73 8.56
CA PHE A 221 1.37 8.62 7.62
C PHE A 221 1.38 8.04 6.20
N LEU A 222 1.72 6.76 6.06
CA LEU A 222 1.74 6.08 4.76
C LEU A 222 0.32 6.01 4.14
N GLU A 223 -0.69 5.71 4.93
CA GLU A 223 -2.08 5.76 4.46
C GLU A 223 -2.44 7.15 3.94
N HIS A 224 -2.16 8.19 4.72
CA HIS A 224 -2.45 9.57 4.34
C HIS A 224 -1.76 9.96 3.03
N SER A 225 -0.46 9.67 2.91
CA SER A 225 0.30 9.97 1.69
C SER A 225 -0.24 9.21 0.47
N LEU A 226 -0.67 7.95 0.62
CA LEU A 226 -1.30 7.21 -0.47
C LEU A 226 -2.61 7.87 -0.90
N LEU A 227 -3.45 8.26 0.06
CA LEU A 227 -4.74 8.89 -0.23
C LEU A 227 -4.57 10.25 -0.91
N GLU A 228 -3.61 11.07 -0.46
CA GLU A 228 -3.27 12.33 -1.12
C GLU A 228 -2.81 12.10 -2.57
N GLU A 229 -1.94 11.13 -2.82
CA GLU A 229 -1.49 10.80 -4.19
C GLU A 229 -2.65 10.31 -5.09
N LEU A 230 -3.63 9.61 -4.51
CA LEU A 230 -4.79 9.14 -5.24
C LEU A 230 -5.74 10.29 -5.59
N ASP A 231 -5.98 11.22 -4.66
CA ASP A 231 -6.84 12.38 -4.85
C ASP A 231 -6.25 13.34 -5.90
N GLU A 232 -4.96 13.69 -5.79
CA GLU A 232 -4.29 14.57 -6.75
C GLU A 232 -4.35 14.04 -8.19
N LYS A 233 -4.23 12.73 -8.37
CA LYS A 233 -4.17 12.08 -9.68
C LYS A 233 -5.53 11.89 -10.33
N HIS A 234 -6.58 11.67 -9.54
CA HIS A 234 -7.89 11.31 -10.08
C HIS A 234 -8.95 12.41 -9.92
N ARG A 235 -8.77 13.37 -9.00
CA ARG A 235 -9.74 14.44 -8.68
C ARG A 235 -11.14 13.88 -8.40
N ILE A 236 -11.20 12.74 -7.71
CA ILE A 236 -12.43 12.03 -7.36
C ILE A 236 -12.44 11.90 -5.84
N GLU A 237 -13.58 12.19 -5.22
CA GLU A 237 -13.79 11.92 -3.80
C GLU A 237 -13.74 10.40 -3.55
N ILE A 238 -12.75 9.95 -2.78
CA ILE A 238 -12.55 8.54 -2.46
C ILE A 238 -13.33 8.22 -1.19
N ASP A 239 -14.27 7.27 -1.27
CA ASP A 239 -14.93 6.77 -0.07
C ASP A 239 -13.98 5.85 0.71
N LEU A 240 -13.66 6.29 1.93
CA LEU A 240 -12.77 5.61 2.87
C LEU A 240 -13.51 4.72 3.87
N SER A 241 -14.86 4.72 3.85
CA SER A 241 -15.69 3.96 4.79
C SER A 241 -15.41 2.45 4.78
N HIS A 242 -14.89 1.95 3.66
CA HIS A 242 -14.55 0.56 3.45
C HIS A 242 -13.06 0.24 3.62
N LEU A 243 -12.23 1.20 4.01
CA LEU A 243 -10.81 0.98 4.30
C LEU A 243 -10.58 0.92 5.81
N GLN A 244 -9.76 -0.05 6.24
CA GLN A 244 -9.27 -0.08 7.61
C GLN A 244 -8.08 0.86 7.65
N LEU A 245 -8.34 2.09 8.09
CA LEU A 245 -7.30 3.09 8.29
C LEU A 245 -6.78 3.00 9.72
N HIS A 246 -5.47 2.94 9.87
CA HIS A 246 -4.75 3.01 11.14
C HIS A 246 -4.69 4.44 11.72
N MET A 247 -5.32 5.41 11.04
CA MET A 247 -5.43 6.79 11.49
C MET A 247 -5.95 6.92 12.93
N ARG A 248 -5.12 7.47 13.82
CA ARG A 248 -5.61 8.09 15.05
C ARG A 248 -6.55 9.22 14.67
N LYS A 249 -7.79 9.22 15.18
CA LYS A 249 -8.65 10.41 15.17
C LYS A 249 -7.81 11.60 15.65
N PRO A 250 -7.77 12.73 14.92
CA PRO A 250 -7.16 13.93 15.47
C PRO A 250 -7.82 14.21 16.81
N ALA A 251 -7.01 14.39 17.86
CA ALA A 251 -7.52 14.90 19.12
C ALA A 251 -8.32 16.16 18.78
N SER A 252 -9.62 16.12 19.10
CA SER A 252 -10.57 17.15 18.75
C SER A 252 -9.99 18.53 19.03
N LEU A 253 -10.09 19.43 18.05
CA LEU A 253 -10.04 20.86 18.30
C LEU A 253 -11.02 21.11 19.45
N ARG A 254 -10.50 21.46 20.63
CA ARG A 254 -11.31 21.91 21.75
C ARG A 254 -12.26 22.99 21.21
N PRO A 255 -13.57 22.93 21.47
CA PRO A 255 -14.41 24.09 21.25
C PRO A 255 -13.77 25.24 22.04
N GLN A 256 -13.45 26.31 21.35
CA GLN A 256 -13.13 27.58 21.99
C GLN A 256 -14.35 27.95 22.82
N ASN A 257 -14.32 27.64 24.11
CA ASN A 257 -15.25 28.22 25.06
C ASN A 257 -15.09 29.73 24.92
N LEU A 258 -16.18 30.36 24.47
CA LEU A 258 -16.34 31.78 24.46
C LEU A 258 -15.90 32.33 25.81
N LEU A 259 -15.01 33.32 25.73
CA LEU A 259 -14.94 34.39 26.70
C LEU A 259 -16.36 34.94 26.93
N GLN A 260 -16.99 34.52 28.02
CA GLN A 260 -17.89 35.38 28.75
C GLN A 260 -17.24 35.65 30.09
N SER A 261 -16.52 36.77 30.13
CA SER A 261 -16.15 37.46 31.35
C SER A 261 -17.06 38.67 31.49
N ILE A 262 -17.71 38.74 32.67
CA ILE A 262 -18.40 39.88 33.30
C ILE A 262 -19.86 40.07 32.89
#